data_AF-A0A1I7T744-F1
#
_entry.id   AF-A0A1I7T744-F1
#
_cell.length_a   1.000
_cell.length_b   1.000
_cell.length_c   1.000
_cell.angle_alpha   90.00
_cell.angle_beta   90.00
_cell.angle_gamma   90.00
#
_symmetry.space_group_name_H-M   'P 1'
#
loop_
_entity.id
_entity.type
_entity.pdbx_description
1 polymer ?
#
loop_
_entity_poly.entity_id
_entity_poly.type
_entity_poly.pdbx_seq_one_letter_code
_entity_poly.pdbx_strand_id
1 'polypeptide(L)'
;MTDPKFLMRACLWYDFKKHTTSAASFRTLSEIFDDKVLTQTQVYEWFEQFKTSDDSLEDNGRGNPPQTIHNDILKQVIESDPSQTTRELAQ
;
A
#
# COMPACT_ATOMS: atom_id res chain seq x y z
N MET A 1 -13.64 9.65 11.43
CA MET A 1 -14.62 8.91 10.61
C MET A 1 -13.84 7.80 9.94
N THR A 2 -14.04 6.55 10.34
CA THR A 2 -13.19 5.40 10.00
C THR A 2 -13.31 5.09 8.51
N ASP A 3 -12.19 4.95 7.80
CA ASP A 3 -12.19 4.60 6.37
C ASP A 3 -12.80 3.19 6.18
N PRO A 4 -13.87 3.03 5.37
CA PRO A 4 -14.48 1.72 5.10
C PRO A 4 -13.49 0.68 4.60
N LYS A 5 -12.46 1.09 3.84
CA LYS A 5 -11.42 0.18 3.35
C LYS A 5 -10.55 -0.33 4.50
N PHE A 6 -10.17 0.53 5.43
CA PHE A 6 -9.42 0.13 6.62
C PHE A 6 -10.20 -0.89 7.45
N LEU A 7 -11.49 -0.65 7.69
CA LEU A 7 -12.36 -1.58 8.42
C LEU A 7 -12.44 -2.94 7.71
N MET A 8 -12.60 -2.95 6.39
CA MET A 8 -12.67 -4.19 5.64
C MET A 8 -11.34 -4.97 5.68
N ARG A 9 -10.19 -4.28 5.58
CA ARG A 9 -8.86 -4.91 5.73
C ARG A 9 -8.67 -5.51 7.12
N ALA A 10 -9.10 -4.80 8.18
CA ALA A 10 -9.05 -5.32 9.55
C ALA A 10 -9.88 -6.61 9.70
N CYS A 11 -11.06 -6.67 9.10
CA CYS A 11 -11.87 -7.89 9.05
C CYS A 11 -11.18 -9.02 8.27
N LEU A 12 -10.58 -8.72 7.11
CA LEU A 12 -9.84 -9.72 6.32
C LEU A 12 -8.64 -10.29 7.11
N TRP A 13 -7.91 -9.44 7.83
CA TRP A 13 -6.81 -9.87 8.68
C TRP A 13 -7.28 -10.77 9.82
N TYR A 14 -8.38 -10.41 10.47
CA TYR A 14 -9.00 -11.24 11.50
C TYR A 14 -9.39 -12.63 10.97
N ASP A 15 -10.05 -12.67 9.80
CA ASP A 15 -10.45 -13.91 9.14
C ASP A 15 -9.25 -14.77 8.74
N PHE A 16 -8.18 -14.14 8.26
CA PHE A 16 -6.92 -14.79 7.95
C PHE A 16 -6.30 -15.44 9.19
N LYS A 17 -6.25 -14.74 10.34
CA LYS A 17 -5.78 -15.32 11.62
C LYS A 17 -6.69 -16.45 12.12
N LYS A 18 -7.97 -16.45 11.73
CA LYS A 18 -8.91 -17.55 11.96
C LYS A 18 -8.78 -18.72 10.98
N HIS A 19 -7.85 -18.65 10.03
CA HIS A 19 -7.69 -19.63 8.95
C HIS A 19 -8.91 -19.78 8.04
N THR A 20 -9.71 -18.72 7.92
CA THR A 20 -10.81 -18.65 6.95
C THR A 20 -10.22 -18.43 5.55
N THR A 21 -10.90 -18.90 4.50
CA THR A 21 -10.45 -18.69 3.13
C THR A 21 -10.83 -17.29 2.63
N SER A 22 -9.98 -16.68 1.80
CA SER A 22 -10.23 -15.35 1.21
C SER A 22 -11.58 -15.26 0.47
N ALA A 23 -11.99 -16.33 -0.20
CA ALA A 23 -13.27 -16.40 -0.90
C ALA A 23 -14.47 -16.37 0.06
N ALA A 24 -14.38 -17.03 1.22
CA ALA A 24 -15.43 -17.01 2.23
C ALA A 24 -15.51 -15.65 2.93
N SER A 25 -14.35 -15.04 3.22
CA SER A 25 -14.27 -13.70 3.76
C SER A 25 -14.84 -12.65 2.80
N PHE A 26 -14.50 -12.73 1.51
CA PHE A 26 -15.03 -11.81 0.50
C PHE A 26 -16.56 -11.86 0.44
N ARG A 27 -17.18 -13.05 0.40
CA ARG A 27 -18.65 -13.19 0.37
C ARG A 27 -19.32 -12.60 1.60
N THR A 28 -18.79 -12.89 2.78
CA THR A 28 -19.35 -12.39 4.04
C THR A 28 -19.21 -10.87 4.13
N LEU A 29 -18.06 -10.33 3.73
CA LEU A 29 -17.79 -8.89 3.82
C LEU A 29 -18.48 -8.09 2.71
N SER A 30 -18.67 -8.66 1.51
CA SER A 30 -19.41 -8.01 0.43
C SER A 30 -20.88 -7.79 0.80
N GLU A 31 -21.47 -8.68 1.59
CA GLU A 31 -22.83 -8.53 2.13
C GLU A 31 -22.93 -7.39 3.16
N ILE A 32 -21.84 -7.09 3.88
CA ILE A 32 -21.81 -6.09 4.97
C ILE A 32 -21.39 -4.70 4.48
N PHE A 33 -20.40 -4.62 3.59
CA PHE A 33 -19.73 -3.37 3.20
C PHE A 33 -20.19 -2.78 1.86
N ASP A 34 -21.17 -3.41 1.20
CA ASP A 34 -21.48 -3.23 -0.23
C ASP A 34 -20.26 -3.58 -1.14
N ASP A 35 -20.55 -4.05 -2.36
CA ASP A 35 -19.55 -4.51 -3.35
C ASP A 35 -18.55 -3.44 -3.85
N LYS A 36 -18.56 -2.24 -3.25
CA LYS A 36 -17.80 -1.07 -3.71
C LYS A 36 -16.52 -0.79 -2.92
N VAL A 37 -16.27 -1.49 -1.81
CA VAL A 37 -15.15 -1.15 -0.91
C VAL A 37 -13.83 -1.82 -1.33
N LEU A 38 -13.81 -3.13 -1.55
CA LEU A 38 -12.70 -3.85 -2.19
C LEU A 38 -13.27 -4.87 -3.18
N THR A 39 -12.56 -5.06 -4.28
CA THR A 39 -12.87 -6.12 -5.24
C THR A 39 -12.36 -7.47 -4.76
N GLN A 40 -12.86 -8.55 -5.35
CA GLN A 40 -12.40 -9.91 -5.04
C GLN A 40 -10.88 -10.06 -5.24
N THR A 41 -10.32 -9.45 -6.31
CA THR A 41 -8.87 -9.43 -6.57
C THR A 41 -8.09 -8.81 -5.43
N GLN A 42 -8.53 -7.66 -4.92
CA GLN A 42 -7.86 -6.98 -3.80
C GLN A 42 -7.90 -7.82 -2.52
N VAL A 43 -9.00 -8.56 -2.28
CA VAL A 43 -9.07 -9.49 -1.13
C VAL A 43 -8.02 -10.60 -1.23
N TYR A 44 -7.79 -11.15 -2.43
CA TYR A 44 -6.73 -12.13 -2.62
C TYR A 44 -5.34 -11.54 -2.39
N GLU A 45 -5.06 -10.36 -2.93
CA GLU A 45 -3.78 -9.65 -2.73
C GLU A 45 -3.48 -9.42 -1.24
N TRP A 46 -4.48 -8.99 -0.45
CA TRP A 46 -4.35 -8.84 1.00
C TRP A 46 -4.02 -10.15 1.70
N PHE A 47 -4.69 -11.25 1.31
CA PHE A 47 -4.39 -12.58 1.85
C PHE A 47 -3.00 -13.09 1.50
N GLU A 48 -2.45 -12.71 0.35
CA GLU A 48 -1.05 -12.99 0.02
C GLU A 48 -0.10 -12.14 0.86
N GLN A 49 -0.38 -10.86 1.03
CA GLN A 49 0.40 -9.95 1.87
C GLN A 49 0.46 -10.43 3.34
N PHE A 50 -0.65 -10.89 3.89
CA PHE A 50 -0.70 -11.43 5.26
C PHE A 50 0.14 -12.70 5.45
N LYS A 51 0.42 -13.46 4.38
CA LYS A 51 1.36 -14.60 4.44
C LYS A 51 2.81 -14.17 4.50
N THR A 52 3.14 -13.02 3.88
CA THR A 52 4.51 -12.49 3.79
C THR A 52 4.97 -11.68 5.00
N SER A 53 4.21 -11.70 6.10
CA SER A 53 4.57 -11.13 7.42
C SER A 53 4.47 -9.60 7.55
N ASP A 54 3.73 -8.93 6.67
CA ASP A 54 3.31 -7.55 6.90
C ASP A 54 1.90 -7.56 7.51
N ASP A 55 1.81 -7.39 8.84
CA ASP A 55 0.54 -7.24 9.56
C ASP A 55 -0.02 -5.80 9.42
N SER A 56 0.62 -4.93 8.62
CA SER A 56 0.09 -3.61 8.32
C SER A 56 -1.24 -3.70 7.57
N LEU A 57 -2.21 -2.90 8.01
CA LEU A 57 -3.51 -2.71 7.34
C LEU A 57 -3.54 -1.41 6.52
N GLU A 58 -2.46 -0.63 6.60
CA GLU A 58 -2.31 0.59 5.82
C GLU A 58 -2.03 0.23 4.36
N ASP A 59 -2.50 1.08 3.45
CA ASP A 59 -2.05 0.95 2.07
C ASP A 59 -0.54 1.21 2.09
N ASN A 60 0.24 0.23 1.65
CA ASN A 60 1.68 0.36 1.47
C ASN A 60 1.86 1.40 0.35
N GLY A 61 1.78 2.68 0.72
CA GLY A 61 1.56 3.78 -0.22
C GLY A 61 2.45 3.57 -1.42
N ARG A 62 1.81 3.28 -2.57
CA ARG A 62 2.42 2.72 -3.79
C ARG A 62 3.89 3.01 -3.77
N GLY A 63 4.71 2.01 -3.42
CA GLY A 63 6.13 2.20 -3.15
C GLY A 63 6.67 3.14 -4.22
N ASN A 64 7.20 4.29 -3.78
CA ASN A 64 7.74 5.28 -4.71
C ASN A 64 8.58 4.51 -5.74
N PRO A 65 8.43 4.78 -7.04
CA PRO A 65 9.31 4.20 -8.04
C PRO A 65 10.74 4.29 -7.51
N PRO A 66 11.56 3.22 -7.61
CA PRO A 66 12.89 3.22 -7.03
C PRO A 66 13.59 4.51 -7.45
N GLN A 67 13.88 5.36 -6.46
CA GLN A 67 14.48 6.66 -6.72
C GLN A 67 15.82 6.39 -7.41
N THR A 68 15.91 6.69 -8.70
CA THR A 68 17.13 6.48 -9.49
C THR A 68 18.27 7.35 -8.98
N ILE A 69 17.94 8.40 -8.22
CA ILE A 69 18.88 9.36 -7.65
C ILE A 69 18.54 9.55 -6.18
N HIS A 70 19.53 9.38 -5.29
CA HIS A 70 19.39 9.68 -3.87
C HIS A 70 19.27 11.19 -3.63
N ASN A 71 18.26 11.61 -2.86
CA ASN A 71 18.05 13.02 -2.51
C ASN A 71 19.25 13.67 -1.80
N ASP A 72 20.04 12.90 -1.05
CA ASP A 72 21.24 13.41 -0.38
C ASP A 72 22.31 13.87 -1.38
N ILE A 73 22.42 13.17 -2.52
CA ILE A 73 23.33 13.52 -3.61
C ILE A 73 22.86 14.82 -4.26
N LEU A 74 21.57 14.94 -4.58
CA LEU A 74 21.00 16.16 -5.17
C LEU A 74 21.20 17.37 -4.24
N LYS A 75 20.98 17.17 -2.94
CA LYS A 75 21.17 18.21 -1.94
C LYS A 75 22.62 18.68 -1.86
N GLN A 76 23.58 17.75 -1.87
CA GLN A 76 25.00 18.09 -1.84
C GLN A 76 25.44 18.88 -3.08
N VAL A 77 24.89 18.54 -4.25
CA VAL A 77 25.20 19.24 -5.51
C VAL A 77 24.65 20.68 -5.47
N ILE A 78 23.42 20.88 -5.01
CA ILE A 78 22.80 22.20 -4.86
C ILE A 78 23.53 23.05 -3.80
N GLU A 79 23.99 22.44 -2.71
CA GLU A 79 24.75 23.13 -1.66
C GLU A 79 26.16 23.53 -2.12
N SER A 80 26.78 22.73 -3.00
CA SER A 80 28.11 23.01 -3.55
C SER A 80 28.09 24.07 -4.65
N ASP A 81 27.02 24.09 -5.46
CA ASP A 81 26.79 25.10 -6.49
C ASP A 81 25.30 25.50 -6.55
N PRO A 82 24.92 26.57 -5.83
CA PRO A 82 23.54 27.03 -5.80
C PRO A 82 23.09 27.69 -7.11
N SER A 83 23.99 27.87 -8.09
CA SER A 83 23.64 28.39 -9.41
C SER A 83 23.19 27.31 -10.39
N GLN A 84 23.28 26.03 -10.02
CA GLN A 84 22.83 24.94 -10.87
C GLN A 84 21.34 25.01 -11.19
N THR A 85 21.03 24.81 -12.45
CA THR A 85 19.65 24.76 -12.93
C THR A 85 19.12 23.34 -12.91
N THR A 86 17.80 23.20 -12.74
CA THR A 86 17.12 21.89 -12.79
C THR A 86 17.38 21.13 -14.10
N ARG A 87 17.70 21.84 -15.19
CA ARG A 87 18.03 21.23 -16.49
C ARG A 87 19.42 20.58 -16.50
N GLU A 88 20.40 21.20 -15.85
CA GLU A 88 21.77 20.65 -15.72
C GLU A 88 21.79 19.44 -14.78
N LEU A 89 20.97 19.47 -13.73
CA LEU A 89 20.79 18.36 -12.80
C LEU A 89 20.10 17.12 -13.41
N ALA A 90 19.39 17.29 -14.51
CA ALA A 90 18.61 16.25 -15.18
C ALA A 90 19.33 15.61 -16.39
N GLN A 91 20.57 16.01 -16.66
CA GLN A 91 21.38 15.60 -17.81
C GLN A 91 22.36 14.48 -17.45
#